data_AF-A0A232LMA2-F1
#
_entry.id   AF-A0A232LMA2-F1
#
_cell.length_a   1.000
_cell.length_b   1.000
_cell.length_c   1.000
_cell.angle_alpha   90.00
_cell.angle_beta   90.00
_cell.angle_gamma   90.00
#
_symmetry.space_group_name_H-M   'P 1'
#
loop_
_entity.id
_entity.type
_entity.pdbx_description
1 polymer ?
#
loop_
_entity_poly.entity_id
_entity_poly.type
_entity_poly.pdbx_seq_one_letter_code
_entity_poly.pdbx_strand_id
1 'polypeptide(L)'
;MRFYTHVVSLIIGLLAVATPRITHAAMESSAIANACNALAQESFGLKDLVLVINANKAGAAMTDVFDEFNDLFDAVLDNIGLVTGTLVIADPAAQQSVYEAYSYFVQGLFELMDGISTSATTFITLDSQNEFRIPMEVQTLRGVVDAYFFNVISVFPANSSYSSQSNNQKGQVDSHFRQAVHAFHLATAKSPNPYSNVTSAKMRMRL
;
A
#
# COMPACT_ATOMS: atom_id res chain seq x y z
N MET A 1 -31.65 -51.49 28.31
CA MET A 1 -31.69 -50.01 28.20
C MET A 1 -30.71 -49.38 29.18
N ARG A 2 -29.42 -49.28 28.83
CA ARG A 2 -28.41 -48.45 29.53
C ARG A 2 -27.26 -48.08 28.57
N PHE A 3 -27.62 -47.52 27.42
CA PHE A 3 -26.68 -47.09 26.37
C PHE A 3 -26.74 -45.58 26.09
N TYR A 4 -27.39 -44.80 26.96
CA TYR A 4 -27.66 -43.38 26.72
C TYR A 4 -26.83 -42.40 27.58
N THR A 5 -25.98 -42.87 28.48
CA THR A 5 -25.32 -41.98 29.46
C THR A 5 -23.85 -41.67 29.16
N HIS A 6 -23.26 -42.24 28.11
CA HIS A 6 -21.86 -41.96 27.73
C HIS A 6 -21.70 -41.12 26.47
N VAL A 7 -22.78 -40.85 25.73
CA VAL A 7 -22.71 -40.04 24.50
C VAL A 7 -22.86 -38.53 24.80
N VAL A 8 -23.49 -38.16 25.91
CA VAL A 8 -23.78 -36.74 26.21
C VAL A 8 -22.59 -35.99 26.83
N SER A 9 -21.64 -36.68 27.48
CA SER A 9 -20.43 -36.02 28.03
C SER A 9 -19.34 -35.74 26.99
N LEU A 10 -19.37 -36.38 25.82
CA LEU A 10 -18.37 -36.14 24.78
C LEU A 10 -18.67 -34.86 23.96
N ILE A 11 -19.92 -34.41 23.96
CA ILE A 11 -20.35 -33.22 23.19
C ILE A 11 -20.09 -31.92 23.97
N ILE A 12 -20.06 -31.96 25.31
CA ILE A 12 -19.76 -30.76 26.13
C ILE A 12 -18.25 -30.56 26.30
N GLY A 13 -17.44 -31.63 26.26
CA GLY A 13 -15.98 -31.54 26.33
C GLY A 13 -15.30 -31.06 25.05
N LEU A 14 -15.96 -31.19 23.88
CA LEU A 14 -15.41 -30.82 22.57
C LEU A 14 -15.72 -29.37 22.15
N LEU A 15 -16.44 -28.61 22.99
CA LEU A 15 -16.63 -27.16 22.83
C LEU A 15 -15.62 -26.34 23.66
N ALA A 16 -14.78 -26.98 24.47
CA ALA A 16 -13.82 -26.33 25.35
C ALA A 16 -12.36 -26.50 24.92
N VAL A 17 -12.07 -27.21 23.82
CA VAL A 17 -10.69 -27.44 23.35
C VAL A 17 -10.55 -27.03 21.89
N ALA A 18 -9.73 -26.00 21.69
CA ALA A 18 -9.12 -25.61 20.43
C ALA A 18 -10.07 -25.09 19.35
N THR A 19 -10.63 -23.89 19.55
CA THR A 19 -10.41 -22.94 18.46
C THR A 19 -8.89 -22.72 18.43
N PRO A 20 -8.21 -22.85 17.29
CA PRO A 20 -6.99 -22.09 17.14
C PRO A 20 -7.45 -20.64 17.32
N ARG A 21 -7.23 -20.08 18.52
CA ARG A 21 -6.88 -18.67 18.55
C ARG A 21 -5.66 -18.64 17.66
N ILE A 22 -5.87 -18.32 16.39
CA ILE A 22 -4.84 -17.66 15.61
C ILE A 22 -4.65 -16.38 16.42
N THR A 23 -3.76 -16.45 17.41
CA THR A 23 -3.14 -15.30 18.03
C THR A 23 -2.36 -14.68 16.89
N HIS A 24 -3.05 -13.94 16.02
CA HIS A 24 -2.44 -12.86 15.30
C HIS A 24 -1.77 -12.02 16.39
N ALA A 25 -0.47 -11.81 16.26
CA ALA A 25 0.28 -11.03 17.23
C ALA A 25 -0.35 -9.64 17.23
N ALA A 26 -1.09 -9.29 18.28
CA ALA A 26 -1.60 -7.94 18.42
C ALA A 26 -0.39 -7.02 18.55
N MET A 27 -0.28 -6.06 17.64
CA MET A 27 0.84 -5.15 17.61
C MET A 27 0.62 -4.05 18.64
N GLU A 28 1.60 -3.81 19.50
CA GLU A 28 1.54 -2.70 20.46
C GLU A 28 1.52 -1.37 19.70
N SER A 29 0.86 -0.35 20.25
CA SER A 29 0.69 0.96 19.60
C SER A 29 2.03 1.60 19.18
N SER A 30 3.08 1.44 19.99
CA SER A 30 4.43 1.91 19.66
C SER A 30 5.03 1.19 18.45
N ALA A 31 4.76 -0.10 18.29
CA ALA A 31 5.18 -0.85 17.11
C ALA A 31 4.44 -0.36 15.87
N ILE A 32 3.13 -0.09 15.95
CA ILE A 32 2.35 0.50 14.84
C ILE A 32 2.94 1.85 14.41
N ALA A 33 3.24 2.72 15.37
CA ALA A 33 3.86 4.00 15.07
C ALA A 33 5.22 3.83 14.38
N ASN A 34 6.07 2.91 14.86
CA ASN A 34 7.36 2.63 14.24
C ASN A 34 7.23 2.09 12.81
N ALA A 35 6.28 1.19 12.57
CA ALA A 35 6.01 0.67 11.23
C ALA A 35 5.59 1.77 10.26
N CYS A 36 4.63 2.63 10.65
CA CYS A 36 4.25 3.77 9.82
C CYS A 36 5.44 4.71 9.54
N ASN A 37 6.29 4.97 10.54
CA ASN A 37 7.48 5.81 10.35
C ASN A 37 8.51 5.17 9.38
N ALA A 38 8.71 3.86 9.44
CA ALA A 38 9.60 3.15 8.53
C ALA A 38 9.06 3.19 7.09
N LEU A 39 7.77 2.89 6.89
CA LEU A 39 7.10 2.96 5.59
C LEU A 39 7.12 4.38 5.00
N ALA A 40 7.04 5.41 5.85
CA ALA A 40 7.23 6.80 5.43
C ALA A 40 8.64 7.01 4.87
N GLN A 41 9.68 6.55 5.56
CA GLN A 41 11.07 6.67 5.12
C GLN A 41 11.33 5.96 3.80
N GLU A 42 10.81 4.74 3.64
CA GLU A 42 10.90 4.00 2.37
C GLU A 42 10.19 4.76 1.23
N SER A 43 9.00 5.32 1.49
CA SER A 43 8.30 6.15 0.51
C SER A 43 9.11 7.39 0.10
N PHE A 44 9.77 8.06 1.05
CA PHE A 44 10.66 9.18 0.76
C PHE A 44 11.92 8.74 -0.01
N GLY A 45 12.48 7.57 0.32
CA GLY A 45 13.62 6.99 -0.40
C GLY A 45 13.30 6.75 -1.87
N LEU A 46 12.18 6.07 -2.14
CA LEU A 46 11.72 5.83 -3.50
C LEU A 46 11.40 7.14 -4.25
N LYS A 47 10.77 8.11 -3.56
CA LYS A 47 10.53 9.44 -4.12
C LYS A 47 11.85 10.11 -4.54
N ASP A 48 12.85 10.09 -3.68
CA ASP A 48 14.14 10.72 -3.97
C ASP A 48 14.84 10.03 -5.15
N LEU A 49 14.78 8.70 -5.23
CA LEU A 49 15.26 7.94 -6.40
C LEU A 49 14.54 8.37 -7.69
N VAL A 50 13.20 8.45 -7.67
CA VAL A 50 12.38 8.89 -8.80
C VAL A 50 12.80 10.28 -9.27
N LEU A 51 12.96 11.22 -8.34
CA LEU A 51 13.35 12.60 -8.65
C LEU A 51 14.78 12.69 -9.19
N VAL A 52 15.72 11.90 -8.65
CA VAL A 52 17.10 11.83 -9.14
C VAL A 52 17.14 11.31 -10.58
N ILE A 53 16.41 10.24 -10.89
CA ILE A 53 16.35 9.69 -12.24
C ILE A 53 15.68 10.68 -13.20
N ASN A 54 14.61 11.33 -12.76
CA ASN A 54 13.91 12.34 -13.57
C ASN A 54 14.83 13.53 -13.88
N ALA A 55 15.60 14.02 -12.91
CA ALA A 55 16.53 15.12 -13.10
C ALA A 55 17.68 14.75 -14.05
N ASN A 56 18.26 13.56 -13.88
CA ASN A 56 19.46 13.14 -14.61
C ASN A 56 19.17 12.37 -15.91
N LYS A 57 17.91 12.05 -16.19
CA LYS A 57 17.51 11.19 -17.32
C LYS A 57 18.25 9.85 -17.31
N ALA A 58 18.46 9.28 -16.11
CA ALA A 58 19.28 8.11 -15.89
C ALA A 58 18.51 6.81 -16.16
N GLY A 59 18.22 6.51 -17.43
CA GLY A 59 17.40 5.36 -17.83
C GLY A 59 17.91 3.99 -17.34
N ALA A 60 19.23 3.83 -17.18
CA ALA A 60 19.81 2.59 -16.66
C ALA A 60 19.43 2.28 -15.20
N ALA A 61 19.04 3.29 -14.41
CA ALA A 61 18.63 3.15 -13.01
C ALA A 61 17.11 2.92 -12.86
N MET A 62 16.36 2.76 -13.96
CA MET A 62 14.92 2.48 -13.87
C MET A 62 14.62 1.13 -13.23
N THR A 63 15.53 0.15 -13.34
CA THR A 63 15.40 -1.13 -12.63
C THR A 63 15.29 -0.91 -11.12
N ASP A 64 16.14 -0.04 -10.57
CA ASP A 64 16.15 0.31 -9.15
C ASP A 64 14.79 0.88 -8.70
N VAL A 65 14.10 1.65 -9.54
CA VAL A 65 12.75 2.15 -9.23
C VAL A 65 11.75 1.01 -9.06
N PHE A 66 11.81 0.00 -9.93
CA PHE A 66 10.92 -1.16 -9.83
C PHE A 66 11.25 -2.02 -8.61
N ASP A 67 12.53 -2.18 -8.29
CA ASP A 67 12.96 -2.91 -7.10
C ASP A 67 12.49 -2.21 -5.82
N GLU A 68 12.66 -0.89 -5.71
CA GLU A 68 12.18 -0.11 -4.56
C GLU A 68 10.65 -0.06 -4.45
N PHE A 69 9.92 -0.15 -5.58
CA PHE A 69 8.46 -0.34 -5.54
C PHE A 69 8.08 -1.69 -4.93
N ASN A 70 8.81 -2.76 -5.28
CA ASN A 70 8.59 -4.09 -4.73
C ASN A 70 8.96 -4.13 -3.25
N ASP A 71 10.07 -3.51 -2.86
CA ASP A 71 10.50 -3.45 -1.46
C ASP A 71 9.45 -2.72 -0.60
N LEU A 72 8.96 -1.55 -1.05
CA LEU A 72 7.89 -0.84 -0.36
C LEU A 72 6.58 -1.64 -0.34
N PHE A 73 6.25 -2.34 -1.43
CA PHE A 73 5.08 -3.21 -1.48
C PHE A 73 5.17 -4.34 -0.44
N ASP A 74 6.30 -5.04 -0.38
CA ASP A 74 6.54 -6.14 0.55
C ASP A 74 6.56 -5.63 1.99
N ALA A 75 7.19 -4.49 2.26
CA ALA A 75 7.18 -3.86 3.56
C ALA A 75 5.77 -3.50 4.04
N VAL A 76 4.92 -2.93 3.17
CA VAL A 76 3.51 -2.67 3.50
C VAL A 76 2.77 -3.98 3.76
N LEU A 77 2.96 -4.97 2.90
CA LEU A 77 2.27 -6.27 2.99
C LEU A 77 2.60 -7.01 4.28
N ASP A 78 3.87 -7.04 4.68
CA ASP A 78 4.33 -7.63 5.93
C ASP A 78 3.69 -6.95 7.14
N ASN A 79 3.59 -5.62 7.12
CA ASN A 79 2.96 -4.87 8.19
C ASN A 79 1.44 -5.08 8.29
N ILE A 80 0.73 -5.41 7.19
CA ILE A 80 -0.68 -5.80 7.26
C ILE A 80 -0.85 -7.01 8.18
N GLY A 81 -0.03 -8.05 7.98
CA GLY A 81 -0.09 -9.29 8.76
C GLY A 81 0.11 -9.08 10.26
N LEU A 82 0.81 -8.01 10.65
CA LEU A 82 1.09 -7.65 12.04
C LEU A 82 -0.01 -6.80 12.68
N VAL A 83 -0.63 -5.88 11.93
CA VAL A 83 -1.65 -4.98 12.48
C VAL A 83 -3.02 -5.67 12.57
N THR A 84 -3.31 -6.64 11.71
CA THR A 84 -4.58 -7.38 11.74
C THR A 84 -4.84 -8.04 13.10
N GLY A 85 -6.01 -7.74 13.69
CA GLY A 85 -6.41 -8.28 14.99
C GLY A 85 -5.92 -7.46 16.19
N THR A 86 -5.22 -6.35 15.97
CA THR A 86 -4.88 -5.40 17.03
C THR A 86 -6.14 -4.77 17.62
N LEU A 87 -6.18 -4.64 18.95
CA LEU A 87 -7.31 -4.04 19.66
C LEU A 87 -7.33 -2.52 19.51
N VAL A 88 -8.50 -1.93 19.71
CA VAL A 88 -8.68 -0.48 19.77
C VAL A 88 -7.80 0.12 20.87
N ILE A 89 -7.04 1.15 20.54
CA ILE A 89 -6.15 1.86 21.45
C ILE A 89 -6.98 2.69 22.43
N ALA A 90 -6.91 2.37 23.72
CA ALA A 90 -7.63 3.08 24.77
C ALA A 90 -6.88 4.33 25.26
N ASP A 91 -5.56 4.29 25.30
CA ASP A 91 -4.72 5.40 25.79
C ASP A 91 -4.69 6.56 24.77
N PRO A 92 -5.12 7.78 25.14
CA PRO A 92 -5.08 8.94 24.25
C PRO A 92 -3.68 9.32 23.77
N ALA A 93 -2.64 9.13 24.58
CA ALA A 93 -1.27 9.45 24.17
C ALA A 93 -0.79 8.49 23.07
N ALA A 94 -1.04 7.19 23.24
CA ALA A 94 -0.80 6.19 22.21
C ALA A 94 -1.60 6.44 20.92
N GLN A 95 -2.87 6.87 21.00
CA GLN A 95 -3.65 7.25 19.82
C GLN A 95 -2.98 8.39 19.05
N GLN A 96 -2.53 9.43 19.75
CA GLN A 96 -1.83 10.56 19.14
C GLN A 96 -0.55 10.11 18.42
N SER A 97 0.30 9.32 19.08
CA SER A 97 1.55 8.84 18.48
C SER A 97 1.33 7.99 17.22
N VAL A 98 0.33 7.09 17.24
CA VAL A 98 0.00 6.28 16.05
C VAL A 98 -0.57 7.16 14.94
N TYR A 99 -1.39 8.15 15.26
CA TYR A 99 -1.95 9.07 14.28
C TYR A 99 -0.88 9.96 13.61
N GLU A 100 0.07 10.47 14.39
CA GLU A 100 1.19 11.27 13.87
C GLU A 100 2.06 10.43 12.91
N ALA A 101 2.38 9.20 13.29
CA ALA A 101 3.15 8.29 12.45
C ALA A 101 2.37 7.88 11.17
N TYR A 102 1.08 7.57 11.30
CA TYR A 102 0.19 7.32 10.15
C TYR A 102 0.18 8.51 9.19
N SER A 103 0.04 9.73 9.72
CA SER A 103 0.07 10.96 8.93
C SER A 103 1.42 11.18 8.24
N TYR A 104 2.51 10.78 8.87
CA TYR A 104 3.85 10.85 8.26
C TYR A 104 4.00 9.87 7.10
N PHE A 105 3.46 8.66 7.20
CA PHE A 105 3.41 7.72 6.08
C PHE A 105 2.53 8.24 4.94
N VAL A 106 1.35 8.79 5.24
CA VAL A 106 0.48 9.46 4.28
C VAL A 106 1.25 10.55 3.51
N GLN A 107 2.03 11.38 4.21
CA GLN A 107 2.85 12.42 3.58
C GLN A 107 3.91 11.81 2.65
N GLY A 108 4.57 10.73 3.07
CA GLY A 108 5.52 9.99 2.22
C GLY A 108 4.89 9.53 0.91
N LEU A 109 3.67 8.98 0.98
CA LEU A 109 2.93 8.55 -0.21
C LEU A 109 2.50 9.71 -1.11
N PHE A 110 2.08 10.86 -0.54
CA PHE A 110 1.78 12.05 -1.34
C PHE A 110 2.98 12.49 -2.14
N GLU A 111 4.12 12.67 -1.48
CA GLU A 111 5.33 13.15 -2.14
C GLU A 111 5.84 12.15 -3.19
N LEU A 112 5.76 10.85 -2.90
CA LEU A 112 6.10 9.80 -3.86
C LEU A 112 5.20 9.86 -5.09
N MET A 113 3.87 9.87 -4.92
CA MET A 113 2.93 9.91 -6.04
C MET A 113 3.05 11.20 -6.86
N ASP A 114 3.34 12.33 -6.23
CA ASP A 114 3.60 13.60 -6.92
C ASP A 114 4.93 13.55 -7.70
N GLY A 115 5.97 12.96 -7.11
CA GLY A 115 7.26 12.70 -7.77
C GLY A 115 7.11 11.81 -9.00
N ILE A 116 6.32 10.73 -8.90
CA ILE A 116 5.98 9.84 -10.02
C ILE A 116 5.20 10.60 -11.09
N SER A 117 4.16 11.35 -10.70
CA SER A 117 3.31 12.12 -11.62
C SER A 117 4.13 13.11 -12.45
N THR A 118 5.02 13.86 -11.80
CA THR A 118 5.86 14.86 -12.46
C THR A 118 6.97 14.25 -13.33
N SER A 119 7.31 12.98 -13.11
CA SER A 119 8.35 12.25 -13.85
C SER A 119 7.82 11.47 -15.07
N ALA A 120 6.49 11.40 -15.25
CA ALA A 120 5.84 10.55 -16.25
C ALA A 120 6.40 10.70 -17.68
N THR A 121 6.50 11.93 -18.20
CA THR A 121 7.01 12.17 -19.56
C THR A 121 8.47 11.72 -19.71
N THR A 122 9.28 11.97 -18.68
CA THR A 122 10.69 11.56 -18.68
C THR A 122 10.79 10.04 -18.70
N PHE A 123 10.08 9.35 -17.81
CA PHE A 123 10.19 7.91 -17.68
C PHE A 123 9.74 7.20 -18.96
N ILE A 124 8.68 7.67 -19.62
CA ILE A 124 8.26 7.15 -20.93
C ILE A 124 9.31 7.40 -22.02
N THR A 125 10.02 8.53 -21.95
CA THR A 125 11.10 8.83 -22.91
C THR A 125 12.32 7.93 -22.70
N LEU A 126 12.61 7.57 -21.44
CA LEU A 126 13.71 6.66 -21.09
C LEU A 126 13.43 5.23 -21.54
N ASP A 127 12.20 4.76 -21.36
CA ASP A 127 11.71 3.49 -21.88
C ASP A 127 10.20 3.59 -22.12
N SER A 128 9.76 3.33 -23.36
CA SER A 128 8.36 3.40 -23.72
C SER A 128 7.50 2.37 -22.98
N GLN A 129 8.07 1.27 -22.48
CA GLN A 129 7.35 0.31 -21.64
C GLN A 129 6.90 0.91 -20.30
N ASN A 130 7.54 1.98 -19.84
CA ASN A 130 7.17 2.65 -18.59
C ASN A 130 5.77 3.27 -18.65
N GLU A 131 5.20 3.45 -19.85
CA GLU A 131 3.80 3.87 -20.01
C GLU A 131 2.80 2.89 -19.40
N PHE A 132 3.18 1.62 -19.26
CA PHE A 132 2.34 0.57 -18.67
C PHE A 132 2.91 0.04 -17.36
N ARG A 133 4.23 -0.13 -17.27
CA ARG A 133 4.87 -0.73 -16.09
C ARG A 133 4.71 0.13 -14.83
N ILE A 134 5.02 1.42 -14.90
CA ILE A 134 4.92 2.29 -13.71
C ILE A 134 3.47 2.43 -13.22
N PRO A 135 2.46 2.66 -14.09
CA PRO A 135 1.07 2.64 -13.65
C PRO A 135 0.64 1.32 -13.01
N MET A 136 1.18 0.18 -13.47
CA MET A 136 0.91 -1.12 -12.89
C MET A 136 1.49 -1.22 -11.47
N GLU A 137 2.76 -0.84 -11.26
CA GLU A 137 3.36 -0.81 -9.91
C GLU A 137 2.59 0.11 -8.95
N VAL A 138 2.22 1.30 -9.42
CA VAL A 138 1.43 2.27 -8.63
C VAL A 138 0.09 1.66 -8.20
N GLN A 139 -0.59 0.92 -9.06
CA GLN A 139 -1.86 0.27 -8.72
C GLN A 139 -1.68 -0.92 -7.79
N THR A 140 -0.59 -1.69 -7.95
CA THR A 140 -0.25 -2.81 -7.06
C THR A 140 0.03 -2.31 -5.65
N LEU A 141 0.88 -1.27 -5.51
CA LEU A 141 1.15 -0.62 -4.23
C LEU A 141 -0.11 -0.02 -3.61
N ARG A 142 -0.98 0.63 -4.41
CA ARG A 142 -2.25 1.17 -3.94
C ARG A 142 -3.10 0.10 -3.23
N GLY A 143 -3.16 -1.11 -3.79
CA GLY A 143 -3.95 -2.21 -3.23
C GLY A 143 -3.51 -2.61 -1.83
N VAL A 144 -2.21 -2.74 -1.59
CA VAL A 144 -1.69 -3.10 -0.25
C VAL A 144 -1.76 -1.93 0.73
N VAL A 145 -1.48 -0.70 0.28
CA VAL A 145 -1.63 0.50 1.12
C VAL A 145 -3.08 0.66 1.58
N ASP A 146 -4.06 0.43 0.70
CA ASP A 146 -5.50 0.50 1.03
C ASP A 146 -5.85 -0.48 2.16
N ALA A 147 -5.39 -1.73 2.04
CA ALA A 147 -5.59 -2.76 3.05
C ALA A 147 -4.88 -2.44 4.37
N TYR A 148 -3.65 -1.92 4.31
CA TYR A 148 -2.90 -1.51 5.51
C TYR A 148 -3.61 -0.37 6.24
N PHE A 149 -4.04 0.67 5.52
CA PHE A 149 -4.78 1.78 6.11
C PHE A 149 -6.09 1.35 6.73
N PHE A 150 -6.82 0.42 6.11
CA PHE A 150 -8.01 -0.14 6.72
C PHE A 150 -7.72 -0.75 8.10
N ASN A 151 -6.63 -1.52 8.22
CA ASN A 151 -6.21 -2.12 9.49
C ASN A 151 -5.78 -1.06 10.51
N VAL A 152 -4.91 -0.10 10.14
CA VAL A 152 -4.44 0.94 11.07
C VAL A 152 -5.58 1.86 11.52
N ILE A 153 -6.47 2.26 10.62
CA ILE A 153 -7.63 3.10 10.98
C ILE A 153 -8.53 2.39 12.01
N SER A 154 -8.65 1.06 11.91
CA SER A 154 -9.50 0.27 12.81
C SER A 154 -9.00 0.24 14.26
N VAL A 155 -7.73 0.57 14.52
CA VAL A 155 -7.20 0.62 15.88
C VAL A 155 -7.61 1.89 16.63
N PHE A 156 -8.13 2.90 15.95
CA PHE A 156 -8.68 4.09 16.61
C PHE A 156 -10.12 3.85 17.07
N PRO A 157 -10.54 4.42 18.23
CA PRO A 157 -11.94 4.41 18.61
C PRO A 157 -12.80 5.04 17.51
N ALA A 158 -13.92 4.40 17.16
CA ALA A 158 -14.78 4.84 16.04
C ALA A 158 -15.36 6.25 16.21
N ASN A 159 -15.51 6.71 17.46
CA ASN A 159 -15.98 8.06 17.80
C ASN A 159 -14.85 9.07 18.04
N SER A 160 -13.59 8.69 17.81
CA SER A 160 -12.43 9.58 17.93
C SER A 160 -12.28 10.48 16.69
N SER A 161 -11.71 11.67 16.89
CA SER A 161 -11.30 12.54 15.79
C SER A 161 -10.24 11.87 14.91
N TYR A 162 -9.36 11.04 15.49
CA TYR A 162 -8.29 10.34 14.76
C TYR A 162 -8.85 9.34 13.74
N SER A 163 -9.92 8.62 14.07
CA SER A 163 -10.59 7.73 13.11
C SER A 163 -11.12 8.52 11.90
N SER A 164 -11.81 9.64 12.13
CA SER A 164 -12.33 10.49 11.04
C SER A 164 -11.22 11.13 10.21
N GLN A 165 -10.20 11.69 10.85
CA GLN A 165 -9.08 12.34 10.17
C GLN A 165 -8.26 11.34 9.34
N SER A 166 -8.00 10.15 9.87
CA SER A 166 -7.25 9.11 9.15
C SER A 166 -8.00 8.63 7.91
N ASN A 167 -9.33 8.49 7.99
CA ASN A 167 -10.18 8.19 6.84
C ASN A 167 -10.13 9.29 5.77
N ASN A 168 -10.15 10.56 6.18
CA ASN A 168 -10.04 11.69 5.24
C ASN A 168 -8.68 11.69 4.53
N GLN A 169 -7.60 11.47 5.26
CA GLN A 169 -6.24 11.35 4.70
C GLN A 169 -6.13 10.16 3.74
N LYS A 170 -6.71 9.00 4.07
CA LYS A 170 -6.80 7.86 3.16
C LYS A 170 -7.49 8.25 1.85
N GLY A 171 -8.60 8.96 1.91
CA GLY A 171 -9.31 9.46 0.72
C GLY A 171 -8.46 10.39 -0.16
N GLN A 172 -7.58 11.17 0.46
CA GLN A 172 -6.59 11.99 -0.27
C GLN A 172 -5.52 11.11 -0.91
N VAL A 173 -4.99 10.10 -0.20
CA VAL A 173 -3.98 9.16 -0.74
C VAL A 173 -4.53 8.46 -1.97
N ASP A 174 -5.77 7.98 -1.89
CA ASP A 174 -6.50 7.41 -3.03
C ASP A 174 -6.56 8.36 -4.24
N SER A 175 -6.63 9.67 -4.03
CA SER A 175 -6.58 10.66 -5.10
C SER A 175 -5.18 10.79 -5.72
N HIS A 176 -4.13 10.86 -4.91
CA HIS A 176 -2.75 10.95 -5.38
C HIS A 176 -2.34 9.73 -6.20
N PHE A 177 -2.68 8.51 -5.77
CA PHE A 177 -2.46 7.30 -6.57
C PHE A 177 -3.16 7.36 -7.94
N ARG A 178 -4.42 7.81 -7.99
CA ARG A 178 -5.15 7.97 -9.26
C ARG A 178 -4.51 9.04 -10.15
N GLN A 179 -4.04 10.13 -9.57
CA GLN A 179 -3.37 11.21 -10.29
C GLN A 179 -2.04 10.73 -10.91
N ALA A 180 -1.25 9.94 -10.18
CA ALA A 180 -0.01 9.34 -10.68
C ALA A 180 -0.24 8.47 -11.91
N VAL A 181 -1.22 7.56 -11.85
CA VAL A 181 -1.61 6.74 -13.02
C VAL A 181 -2.08 7.60 -14.19
N HIS A 182 -2.93 8.59 -13.92
CA HIS A 182 -3.46 9.48 -14.96
C HIS A 182 -2.37 10.31 -15.63
N ALA A 183 -1.32 10.72 -14.90
CA ALA A 183 -0.20 11.47 -15.45
C ALA A 183 0.52 10.68 -16.56
N PHE A 184 0.72 9.36 -16.38
CA PHE A 184 1.29 8.49 -17.41
C PHE A 184 0.37 8.34 -18.62
N HIS A 185 -0.93 8.10 -18.40
CA HIS A 185 -1.89 8.05 -19.51
C HIS A 185 -1.91 9.35 -20.33
N LEU A 186 -1.88 10.50 -19.64
CA LEU A 186 -1.85 11.80 -20.28
C LEU A 186 -0.54 12.04 -21.04
N ALA A 187 0.60 11.61 -20.48
CA ALA A 187 1.90 11.71 -21.14
C ALA A 187 1.96 10.85 -22.41
N THR A 188 1.47 9.60 -22.35
CA THR A 188 1.35 8.72 -23.52
C THR A 188 0.46 9.32 -24.59
N ALA A 189 -0.72 9.83 -24.22
CA ALA A 189 -1.66 10.42 -25.16
C ALA A 189 -1.09 11.64 -25.91
N LYS A 190 -0.12 12.34 -25.32
CA LYS A 190 0.59 13.47 -25.93
C LYS A 190 1.81 13.05 -26.76
N SER A 191 2.21 11.79 -26.74
CA SER A 191 3.36 11.31 -27.51
C SER A 191 3.02 11.20 -29.01
N PRO A 192 4.02 11.27 -29.91
CA PRO A 192 3.79 11.18 -31.37
C PRO A 192 3.18 9.85 -31.84
N ASN A 193 3.45 8.76 -31.11
CA ASN A 193 2.96 7.41 -31.41
C ASN A 193 2.32 6.81 -30.14
N PRO A 194 1.14 7.29 -29.73
CA PRO A 194 0.52 6.84 -28.50
C PRO A 194 0.23 5.34 -28.58
N TYR A 195 0.57 4.60 -27.52
CA TYR A 195 0.32 3.15 -27.44
C TYR A 195 0.98 2.35 -28.57
N SER A 196 2.21 2.70 -28.97
CA SER A 196 2.96 2.07 -30.08
C SER A 196 3.07 0.54 -29.98
N ASN A 197 2.96 0.02 -28.75
CA ASN A 197 3.10 -1.39 -28.42
C ASN A 197 1.82 -2.17 -28.84
N VAL A 198 0.67 -1.48 -28.91
CA VAL A 198 -0.64 -2.05 -29.27
C VAL A 198 -0.87 -1.98 -30.79
N THR A 199 -0.29 -0.99 -31.46
CA THR A 199 -0.34 -0.85 -32.94
C THR A 199 0.46 -1.95 -33.63
N SER A 200 1.56 -2.40 -33.01
CA SER A 200 2.39 -3.50 -33.50
C SER A 200 1.68 -4.87 -33.50
N ALA A 201 0.75 -5.10 -32.56
CA ALA A 201 -0.04 -6.33 -32.47
C ALA A 201 -1.07 -6.46 -33.63
N LYS A 202 -1.66 -5.34 -34.06
CA LYS A 202 -2.58 -5.32 -35.23
C LYS A 202 -1.86 -5.56 -36.56
N MET A 203 -0.56 -5.25 -36.66
CA MET A 203 0.20 -5.42 -37.91
C MET A 203 0.70 -6.85 -38.13
N ARG A 204 0.84 -7.65 -37.05
CA ARG A 204 1.28 -9.06 -37.13
C ARG A 204 0.17 -10.07 -37.43
N MET A 205 -1.09 -9.66 -37.49
CA MET A 205 -2.25 -10.52 -37.84
C MET A 205 -2.63 -10.47 -39.34
N ARG A 206 -1.77 -9.92 -40.20
CA ARG A 206 -1.96 -9.93 -41.66
C ARG A 206 -0.74 -10.56 -42.35
N LEU A 207 -0.64 -11.88 -42.27
CA LEU A 207 0.12 -12.72 -43.21
C LEU A 207 -0.69 -14.00 -43.46
#